data_AF-A0A4Y2DM96-F1
#
_entry.id   AF-A0A4Y2DM96-F1
#
_cell.length_a   1.000
_cell.length_b   1.000
_cell.length_c   1.000
_cell.angle_alpha   90.00
_cell.angle_beta   90.00
_cell.angle_gamma   90.00
#
_symmetry.space_group_name_H-M   'P 1'
#
loop_
_entity.id
_entity.type
_entity.pdbx_description
1 polymer ?
#
loop_
_entity_poly.entity_id
_entity_poly.type
_entity_poly.pdbx_seq_one_letter_code
_entity_poly.pdbx_strand_id
1 'polypeptide(L)'
;MNSPTKACKLLSIAQSQQKKLKMKIKNAERKTKRLEKKLFTLKEMLSDLKKKRLATEPAANVLKTMFDGPDLEMLLRASGLKKGKYAPELRNFALTLHFYSKKAYVYMRKVFKTCLPHTSTVKKCYQVVDGSPGFTKEALEMLKCKAVEASQRNRQIVCCLIIDEMSIRRQTELDNGKLCGYIDYVTDLESPELPISNNALTFMVNAVNGNWKIPIAYFLIDGLNAIERTNLIKKALEYLHETGIKGVALTFDGLLCNFKVGNELGARLEAVNLKSTFPHPITGEDVCIFLDP
;
A
#
# COMPACT_ATOMS: atom_id res chain seq x y z
N MET A 1 49.61 -25.69 -20.40
CA MET A 1 49.60 -24.32 -19.85
C MET A 1 50.85 -23.61 -20.34
N ASN A 2 50.81 -22.30 -20.64
CA ASN A 2 51.95 -21.44 -21.05
C ASN A 2 52.17 -21.26 -22.57
N SER A 3 51.28 -20.49 -23.21
CA SER A 3 51.65 -19.72 -24.41
C SER A 3 52.08 -18.31 -23.94
N PRO A 4 53.27 -17.81 -24.31
CA PRO A 4 53.77 -16.48 -23.93
C PRO A 4 52.77 -15.35 -24.26
N THR A 5 51.99 -15.53 -25.32
CA THR A 5 50.99 -14.60 -25.81
C THR A 5 49.79 -14.47 -24.87
N LYS A 6 49.34 -15.58 -24.24
CA LYS A 6 48.28 -15.58 -23.23
C LYS A 6 48.74 -14.90 -21.94
N ALA A 7 49.99 -15.14 -21.53
CA ALA A 7 50.58 -14.50 -20.36
C ALA A 7 50.70 -12.97 -20.56
N CYS A 8 51.18 -12.51 -21.72
CA CYS A 8 51.25 -11.08 -22.04
C CYS A 8 49.87 -10.39 -22.05
N LYS A 9 48.83 -11.04 -22.58
CA LYS A 9 47.45 -10.51 -22.53
C LYS A 9 46.91 -10.39 -21.11
N LEU A 10 47.13 -11.39 -20.26
CA LEU A 10 46.70 -11.33 -18.86
C LEU A 10 47.44 -10.23 -18.08
N LEU A 11 48.74 -10.06 -18.36
CA LEU A 11 49.57 -9.03 -17.74
C LEU A 11 49.12 -7.62 -18.15
N SER A 12 48.76 -7.40 -19.42
CA SER A 12 48.23 -6.11 -19.89
C SER A 12 46.83 -5.79 -19.32
N ILE A 13 45.97 -6.81 -19.17
CA ILE A 13 44.66 -6.68 -18.50
C ILE A 13 44.84 -6.31 -17.03
N ALA A 14 45.76 -7.00 -16.32
CA ALA A 14 46.05 -6.71 -14.92
C ALA A 14 46.61 -5.28 -14.73
N GLN A 15 47.53 -4.84 -15.58
CA GLN A 15 48.05 -3.46 -15.57
C GLN A 15 46.95 -2.42 -15.84
N SER A 16 46.05 -2.68 -16.77
CA SER A 16 44.89 -1.82 -17.06
C SER A 16 43.92 -1.73 -15.88
N GLN A 17 43.62 -2.86 -15.22
CA GLN A 17 42.80 -2.91 -14.01
C GLN A 17 43.46 -2.18 -12.84
N GLN A 18 44.76 -2.37 -12.64
CA GLN A 18 45.54 -1.67 -11.60
C GLN A 18 45.50 -0.15 -11.82
N LYS A 19 45.62 0.32 -13.08
CA LYS A 19 45.50 1.74 -13.44
C LYS A 19 44.10 2.29 -13.12
N LYS A 20 43.04 1.53 -13.43
CA LYS A 20 41.65 1.91 -13.10
C LYS A 20 41.42 2.02 -11.60
N LEU A 21 41.93 1.06 -10.81
CA LEU A 21 41.81 1.06 -9.35
C LEU A 21 42.56 2.24 -8.72
N LYS A 22 43.79 2.52 -9.16
CA LYS A 22 44.56 3.70 -8.70
C LYS A 22 43.82 5.01 -8.97
N MET A 23 43.17 5.15 -10.14
CA MET A 23 42.35 6.32 -10.45
C MET A 23 41.11 6.44 -9.54
N LYS A 24 40.44 5.32 -9.22
CA LYS A 24 39.31 5.31 -8.28
C LYS A 24 39.72 5.74 -6.88
N ILE A 25 40.84 5.22 -6.35
CA ILE A 25 41.38 5.59 -5.04
C ILE A 25 41.68 7.09 -5.00
N LYS A 26 42.40 7.61 -6.01
CA LYS A 26 42.71 9.04 -6.11
C LYS A 26 41.46 9.93 -6.15
N ASN A 27 40.40 9.48 -6.82
CA ASN A 27 39.14 10.21 -6.86
C ASN A 27 38.39 10.15 -5.52
N ALA A 28 38.43 9.00 -4.83
CA ALA A 28 37.87 8.86 -3.50
C ALA A 28 38.57 9.79 -2.50
N GLU A 29 39.91 9.78 -2.45
CA GLU A 29 40.73 10.67 -1.61
C GLU A 29 40.46 12.15 -1.87
N ARG A 30 40.33 12.55 -3.14
CA ARG A 30 39.94 13.93 -3.50
C ARG A 30 38.55 14.29 -2.98
N LYS A 31 37.61 13.33 -2.98
CA LYS A 31 36.26 13.53 -2.47
C LYS A 31 36.28 13.65 -0.94
N THR A 32 37.05 12.83 -0.23
CA THR A 32 37.24 12.93 1.23
C THR A 32 37.87 14.27 1.60
N LYS A 33 38.97 14.68 0.95
CA LYS A 33 39.59 15.99 1.21
C LYS A 33 38.65 17.17 0.97
N ARG A 34 37.80 17.09 -0.07
CA ARG A 34 36.76 18.11 -0.33
C ARG A 34 35.69 18.13 0.76
N LEU A 35 35.28 16.97 1.26
CA LEU A 35 34.31 16.84 2.35
C LEU A 35 34.89 17.35 3.67
N GLU A 36 36.15 17.01 4.00
CA GLU A 36 36.86 17.50 5.17
C GLU A 36 36.99 19.02 5.17
N LYS A 37 37.36 19.62 4.03
CA LYS A 37 37.39 21.09 3.89
C LYS A 37 36.03 21.73 4.12
N LYS A 38 34.95 21.16 3.55
CA LYS A 38 33.59 21.65 3.79
C LYS A 38 33.19 21.53 5.26
N LEU A 39 33.55 20.43 5.91
CA LEU A 39 33.30 20.22 7.34
C LEU A 39 34.02 21.24 8.21
N PHE A 40 35.27 21.55 7.86
CA PHE A 40 36.06 22.58 8.53
C PHE A 40 35.40 23.96 8.39
N THR A 41 35.04 24.36 7.16
CA THR A 41 34.33 25.64 6.92
C THR A 41 32.98 25.70 7.64
N LEU A 42 32.22 24.60 7.67
CA LEU A 42 30.96 24.51 8.42
C LEU A 42 31.18 24.66 9.93
N LYS A 43 32.24 24.06 10.48
CA LYS A 43 32.63 24.21 11.88
C LYS A 43 33.04 25.65 12.20
N GLU A 44 33.80 26.30 11.32
CA GLU A 44 34.16 27.72 11.46
C GLU A 44 32.91 28.61 11.43
N MET A 45 32.02 28.43 10.45
CA MET A 45 30.75 29.14 10.36
C MET A 45 29.89 28.96 11.62
N LEU A 46 29.81 27.73 12.15
CA LEU A 46 29.13 27.45 13.42
C LEU A 46 29.79 28.16 14.61
N SER A 47 31.13 28.21 14.64
CA SER A 47 31.87 28.91 15.69
C SER A 47 31.63 30.43 15.62
N ASP A 48 31.55 30.99 14.42
CA ASP A 48 31.28 32.41 14.20
C ASP A 48 29.83 32.79 14.56
N LEU A 49 28.86 31.92 14.26
CA LEU A 49 27.46 32.08 14.66
C LEU A 49 27.29 32.00 16.18
N LYS A 50 28.02 31.10 16.85
CA LYS A 50 28.07 31.03 18.33
C LYS A 50 28.71 32.29 18.93
N LYS A 51 29.83 32.77 18.37
CA LYS A 51 30.53 33.99 18.83
C LYS A 51 29.69 35.25 18.65
N LYS A 52 28.93 35.36 17.56
CA LYS A 52 28.06 36.51 17.27
C LYS A 52 26.76 36.55 18.10
N ARG A 53 26.57 35.63 19.06
CA ARG A 53 25.34 35.49 19.88
C ARG A 53 24.04 35.34 19.06
N LEU A 54 24.12 34.94 17.79
CA LEU A 54 22.95 34.72 16.92
C LEU A 54 22.33 33.32 17.07
N ALA A 55 23.04 32.40 17.75
CA ALA A 55 22.54 31.09 18.11
C ALA A 55 22.94 30.77 19.55
N THR A 56 22.07 31.11 20.50
CA THR A 56 22.12 30.56 21.86
C THR A 56 22.04 29.03 21.75
N GLU A 57 22.76 28.27 22.58
CA GLU A 57 22.58 26.80 22.66
C GLU A 57 21.10 26.38 22.79
N PRO A 58 20.25 27.15 23.51
CA PRO A 58 18.79 27.00 23.45
C PRO A 58 18.21 27.11 22.05
N ALA A 59 18.57 28.13 21.26
CA ALA A 59 18.04 28.33 19.91
C ALA A 59 18.50 27.24 18.93
N ALA A 60 19.72 26.73 19.05
CA ALA A 60 20.21 25.63 18.22
C ALA A 60 19.54 24.28 18.57
N ASN A 61 19.30 24.02 19.86
CA ASN A 61 18.52 22.87 20.30
C ASN A 61 17.05 23.01 19.91
N VAL A 62 16.47 24.19 20.08
CA VAL A 62 15.10 24.54 19.67
C VAL A 62 14.96 24.37 18.16
N LEU A 63 15.91 24.84 17.33
CA LEU A 63 15.90 24.61 15.88
C LEU A 63 16.07 23.13 15.51
N LYS A 64 16.87 22.35 16.23
CA LYS A 64 16.96 20.90 16.02
C LYS A 64 15.67 20.18 16.42
N THR A 65 15.07 20.54 17.55
CA THR A 65 13.79 19.95 18.00
C THR A 65 12.59 20.46 17.19
N MET A 66 12.65 21.66 16.61
CA MET A 66 11.59 22.25 15.75
C MET A 66 11.72 21.81 14.29
N PHE A 67 12.91 21.43 13.84
CA PHE A 67 13.18 20.98 12.48
C PHE A 67 13.88 19.62 12.49
N ASP A 68 13.18 18.60 12.98
CA ASP A 68 13.52 17.20 12.74
C ASP A 68 12.50 16.56 11.78
N GLY A 69 12.96 15.62 10.95
CA GLY A 69 12.10 14.91 9.99
C GLY A 69 11.61 15.77 8.80
N PRO A 70 10.29 15.76 8.49
CA PRO A 70 9.76 16.35 7.25
C PRO A 70 9.92 17.87 7.18
N ASP A 71 9.90 18.58 8.32
CA ASP A 71 9.99 20.04 8.37
C ASP A 71 11.39 20.55 7.96
N LEU A 72 12.43 19.84 8.39
CA LEU A 72 13.80 20.09 7.96
C LEU A 72 13.97 19.86 6.47
N GLU A 73 13.39 18.78 5.94
CA GLU A 73 13.44 18.49 4.52
C GLU A 73 12.73 19.58 3.70
N MET A 74 11.57 20.05 4.16
CA MET A 74 10.86 21.15 3.52
C MET A 74 11.74 22.41 3.47
N LEU A 75 12.40 22.76 4.58
CA LEU A 75 13.28 23.93 4.65
C LEU A 75 14.53 23.81 3.74
N LEU A 76 15.15 22.62 3.70
CA LEU A 76 16.26 22.32 2.80
C LEU A 76 15.87 22.37 1.31
N ARG A 77 14.61 22.05 0.98
CA ARG A 77 14.09 22.15 -0.40
C ARG A 77 13.70 23.57 -0.75
N ALA A 78 13.14 24.34 0.20
CA ALA A 78 12.84 25.75 0.03
C ALA A 78 14.10 26.57 -0.26
N SER A 79 15.20 26.25 0.43
CA SER A 79 16.53 26.85 0.22
C SER A 79 17.27 26.32 -1.02
N GLY A 80 16.70 25.35 -1.73
CA GLY A 80 17.30 24.75 -2.94
C GLY A 80 18.50 23.83 -2.68
N LEU A 81 18.85 23.59 -1.40
CA LEU A 81 19.98 22.75 -0.97
C LEU A 81 19.71 21.26 -1.16
N LYS A 82 18.44 20.83 -1.12
CA LYS A 82 18.02 19.45 -1.36
C LYS A 82 17.18 19.35 -2.63
N LYS A 83 17.63 18.48 -3.55
CA LYS A 83 16.94 18.11 -4.79
C LYS A 83 16.90 16.58 -4.89
N GLY A 84 15.81 16.03 -5.44
CA GLY A 84 15.65 14.58 -5.63
C GLY A 84 14.57 13.95 -4.75
N LYS A 85 14.73 12.66 -4.44
CA LYS A 85 13.74 11.82 -3.75
C LYS A 85 13.29 12.42 -2.42
N TYR A 86 11.99 12.41 -2.18
CA TYR A 86 11.38 12.87 -0.93
C TYR A 86 11.51 11.82 0.18
N ALA A 87 11.75 12.25 1.42
CA ALA A 87 11.71 11.35 2.58
C ALA A 87 10.35 10.64 2.70
N PRO A 88 10.34 9.41 3.27
CA PRO A 88 9.10 8.67 3.48
C PRO A 88 8.04 9.45 4.27
N GLU A 89 8.42 10.16 5.35
CA GLU A 89 7.44 10.92 6.14
C GLU A 89 6.78 12.03 5.32
N LEU A 90 7.56 12.77 4.54
CA LEU A 90 7.06 13.86 3.69
C LEU A 90 6.21 13.33 2.51
N ARG A 91 6.54 12.13 1.99
CA ARG A 91 5.69 11.44 1.01
C ARG A 91 4.36 11.03 1.63
N ASN A 92 4.37 10.48 2.84
CA ASN A 92 3.15 10.10 3.56
C ASN A 92 2.28 11.32 3.83
N PHE A 93 2.86 12.41 4.34
CA PHE A 93 2.15 13.69 4.51
C PHE A 93 1.50 14.17 3.19
N ALA A 94 2.26 14.15 2.10
CA ALA A 94 1.75 14.56 0.79
C ALA A 94 0.61 13.65 0.27
N LEU A 95 0.74 12.33 0.47
CA LEU A 95 -0.28 11.35 0.08
C LEU A 95 -1.55 11.51 0.91
N THR A 96 -1.42 11.65 2.22
CA THR A 96 -2.54 11.86 3.15
C THR A 96 -3.28 13.16 2.83
N LEU A 97 -2.56 14.27 2.64
CA LEU A 97 -3.17 15.55 2.29
C LEU A 97 -3.87 15.49 0.93
N HIS A 98 -3.24 14.87 -0.08
CA HIS A 98 -3.86 14.68 -1.39
C HIS A 98 -5.10 13.80 -1.34
N PHE A 99 -5.10 12.75 -0.50
CA PHE A 99 -6.24 11.86 -0.27
C PHE A 99 -7.41 12.63 0.34
N TYR A 100 -7.19 13.42 1.40
CA TYR A 100 -8.25 14.22 2.02
C TYR A 100 -8.77 15.33 1.11
N SER A 101 -7.89 16.04 0.41
CA SER A 101 -8.29 17.07 -0.53
C SER A 101 -7.22 17.36 -1.57
N LYS A 102 -7.46 16.87 -2.79
CA LYS A 102 -6.64 17.22 -3.96
C LYS A 102 -6.55 18.72 -4.19
N LYS A 103 -7.63 19.48 -3.94
CA LYS A 103 -7.64 20.94 -4.08
C LYS A 103 -6.72 21.61 -3.04
N ALA A 104 -6.82 21.20 -1.77
CA ALA A 104 -5.95 21.69 -0.71
C ALA A 104 -4.47 21.35 -1.00
N TYR A 105 -4.19 20.12 -1.43
CA TYR A 105 -2.85 19.71 -1.83
C TYR A 105 -2.29 20.58 -2.97
N VAL A 106 -3.09 20.83 -4.02
CA VAL A 106 -2.68 21.68 -5.14
C VAL A 106 -2.43 23.12 -4.68
N TYR A 107 -3.26 23.66 -3.79
CA TYR A 107 -3.05 24.98 -3.19
C TYR A 107 -1.75 25.03 -2.37
N MET A 108 -1.57 24.11 -1.42
CA MET A 108 -0.35 24.02 -0.61
C MET A 108 0.89 23.84 -1.48
N ARG A 109 0.80 23.06 -2.56
CA ARG A 109 1.90 22.91 -3.50
C ARG A 109 2.22 24.21 -4.25
N LYS A 110 1.26 25.07 -4.55
CA LYS A 110 1.53 26.41 -5.13
C LYS A 110 2.28 27.29 -4.13
N VAL A 111 1.87 27.25 -2.86
CA VAL A 111 2.49 28.04 -1.77
C VAL A 111 3.91 27.54 -1.46
N PHE A 112 4.07 26.24 -1.24
CA PHE A 112 5.32 25.61 -0.79
C PHE A 112 6.21 25.08 -1.94
N LYS A 113 5.79 25.25 -3.20
CA LYS A 113 6.57 24.94 -4.43
C LYS A 113 7.24 23.56 -4.40
N THR A 114 8.57 23.53 -4.36
CA THR A 114 9.43 22.33 -4.42
C THR A 114 9.53 21.58 -3.10
N CYS A 115 8.92 22.09 -2.02
CA CYS A 115 8.88 21.41 -0.73
C CYS A 115 7.93 20.22 -0.75
N LEU A 116 6.91 20.23 -1.62
CA LEU A 116 5.97 19.12 -1.77
C LEU A 116 6.14 18.41 -3.12
N PRO A 117 5.94 17.08 -3.17
CA PRO A 117 6.01 16.29 -4.39
C PRO A 117 5.15 16.85 -5.54
N HIS A 118 5.57 16.61 -6.78
CA HIS A 118 4.70 16.89 -7.93
C HIS A 118 3.42 16.05 -7.82
N THR A 119 2.27 16.56 -8.26
CA THR A 119 1.01 15.78 -8.30
C THR A 119 1.19 14.47 -9.07
N SER A 120 1.95 14.48 -10.16
CA SER A 120 2.37 13.27 -10.88
C SER A 120 3.19 12.30 -10.04
N THR A 121 4.05 12.79 -9.13
CA THR A 121 4.78 11.94 -8.19
C THR A 121 3.82 11.30 -7.18
N VAL A 122 2.84 12.07 -6.68
CA VAL A 122 1.80 11.56 -5.78
C VAL A 122 0.97 10.48 -6.49
N LYS A 123 0.53 10.73 -7.73
CA LYS A 123 -0.18 9.74 -8.56
C LYS A 123 0.62 8.45 -8.73
N LYS A 124 1.91 8.56 -9.06
CA LYS A 124 2.82 7.40 -9.17
C LYS A 124 2.99 6.65 -7.86
N CYS A 125 2.84 7.31 -6.71
CA CYS A 125 2.89 6.63 -5.41
C CYS A 125 1.64 5.79 -5.16
N TYR A 126 0.46 6.20 -5.65
CA TYR A 126 -0.75 5.38 -5.55
C TYR A 126 -0.70 4.15 -6.47
N GLN A 127 -0.05 4.26 -7.63
CA GLN A 127 0.11 3.16 -8.60
C GLN A 127 0.98 1.99 -8.12
N VAL A 128 1.53 2.05 -6.90
CA VAL A 128 2.34 0.96 -6.33
C VAL A 128 1.46 -0.20 -5.85
N VAL A 129 0.24 0.09 -5.43
CA VAL A 129 -0.72 -0.91 -4.95
C VAL A 129 -1.49 -1.45 -6.13
N ASP A 130 -1.62 -2.77 -6.23
CA ASP A 130 -2.48 -3.39 -7.23
C ASP A 130 -3.94 -3.10 -6.91
N GLY A 131 -4.58 -2.35 -7.81
CA GLY A 131 -6.00 -2.00 -7.72
C GLY A 131 -6.87 -2.88 -8.61
N SER A 132 -6.35 -3.99 -9.14
CA SER A 132 -7.11 -4.85 -10.04
C SER A 132 -8.24 -5.63 -9.32
N PRO A 133 -9.29 -6.04 -10.06
CA PRO A 133 -10.37 -6.87 -9.53
C PRO A 133 -9.84 -8.20 -8.99
N GLY A 134 -10.47 -8.69 -7.93
CA GLY A 134 -10.09 -9.88 -7.19
C GLY A 134 -9.80 -9.59 -5.72
N PHE A 135 -9.17 -10.57 -5.05
CA PHE A 135 -8.69 -10.43 -3.68
C PHE A 135 -7.40 -9.60 -3.64
N THR A 136 -7.41 -8.53 -2.85
CA THR A 136 -6.29 -7.61 -2.71
C THR A 136 -5.23 -8.19 -1.77
N LYS A 137 -4.09 -8.60 -2.33
CA LYS A 137 -2.99 -9.21 -1.57
C LYS A 137 -2.45 -8.28 -0.50
N GLU A 138 -2.30 -6.99 -0.81
CA GLU A 138 -1.81 -5.97 0.09
C GLU A 138 -2.73 -5.79 1.31
N ALA A 139 -4.05 -5.94 1.12
CA ALA A 139 -5.02 -5.90 2.21
C ALA A 139 -4.86 -7.14 3.11
N LEU A 140 -4.75 -8.34 2.53
CA LEU A 140 -4.55 -9.59 3.27
C LEU A 140 -3.21 -9.61 4.03
N GLU A 141 -2.14 -9.11 3.43
CA GLU A 141 -0.83 -8.96 4.09
C GLU A 141 -0.91 -8.00 5.29
N MET A 142 -1.61 -6.87 5.14
CA MET A 142 -1.83 -5.93 6.24
C MET A 142 -2.62 -6.59 7.38
N LEU A 143 -3.68 -7.34 7.06
CA LEU A 143 -4.46 -8.10 8.03
C LEU A 143 -3.60 -9.12 8.78
N LYS A 144 -2.71 -9.82 8.07
CA LYS A 144 -1.75 -10.75 8.68
C LYS A 144 -0.80 -10.05 9.64
N CYS A 145 -0.25 -8.89 9.28
CA CYS A 145 0.57 -8.08 10.18
C CYS A 145 -0.20 -7.68 11.45
N LYS A 146 -1.44 -7.20 11.30
CA LYS A 146 -2.31 -6.87 12.45
C LYS A 146 -2.58 -8.08 13.34
N ALA A 147 -2.85 -9.24 12.75
CA ALA A 147 -3.09 -10.47 13.50
C ALA A 147 -1.86 -10.89 14.31
N VAL A 148 -0.66 -10.80 13.73
CA VAL A 148 0.61 -11.08 14.43
C VAL A 148 0.81 -10.10 15.59
N GLU A 149 0.62 -8.80 15.37
CA GLU A 149 0.74 -7.77 16.43
C GLU A 149 -0.27 -7.99 17.57
N ALA A 150 -1.49 -8.41 17.26
CA ALA A 150 -2.50 -8.75 18.25
C ALA A 150 -2.11 -10.01 19.04
N SER A 151 -1.64 -11.04 18.35
CA SER A 151 -1.22 -12.31 18.94
C SER A 151 -0.04 -12.12 19.91
N GLN A 152 0.93 -11.28 19.56
CA GLN A 152 2.04 -10.88 20.45
C GLN A 152 1.55 -10.23 21.76
N ARG A 153 0.35 -9.65 21.75
CA ARG A 153 -0.30 -9.06 22.92
C ARG A 153 -1.31 -10.00 23.57
N ASN A 154 -1.29 -11.28 23.24
CA ASN A 154 -2.26 -12.31 23.66
C ASN A 154 -3.71 -11.92 23.34
N ARG A 155 -3.94 -11.32 22.16
CA ARG A 155 -5.27 -10.94 21.67
C ARG A 155 -5.53 -11.60 20.32
N GLN A 156 -6.75 -12.06 20.11
CA GLN A 156 -7.23 -12.52 18.81
C GLN A 156 -8.09 -11.43 18.18
N ILE A 157 -7.88 -11.14 16.90
CA ILE A 157 -8.74 -10.23 16.15
C ILE A 157 -9.98 -11.00 15.71
N VAL A 158 -11.14 -10.40 15.98
CA VAL A 158 -12.44 -10.92 15.58
C VAL A 158 -13.05 -9.95 14.57
N CYS A 159 -13.57 -10.46 13.45
CA CYS A 159 -14.11 -9.63 12.40
C CYS A 159 -15.46 -10.12 11.86
N CYS A 160 -16.16 -9.18 11.23
CA CYS A 160 -17.34 -9.39 10.41
C CYS A 160 -16.96 -9.16 8.94
N LEU A 161 -17.33 -10.09 8.08
CA LEU A 161 -17.27 -9.92 6.63
C LEU A 161 -18.53 -9.19 6.17
N ILE A 162 -18.39 -8.11 5.43
CA ILE A 162 -19.48 -7.30 4.89
C ILE A 162 -19.42 -7.43 3.37
N ILE A 163 -20.57 -7.69 2.77
CA ILE A 163 -20.72 -7.87 1.33
C ILE A 163 -21.81 -6.96 0.84
N ASP A 164 -21.48 -6.22 -0.21
CA ASP A 164 -22.42 -5.32 -0.86
C ASP A 164 -22.17 -5.27 -2.36
N GLU A 165 -23.23 -5.03 -3.11
CA GLU A 165 -23.23 -4.93 -4.57
C GLU A 165 -23.56 -3.50 -4.99
N MET A 166 -22.62 -2.85 -5.68
CA MET A 166 -22.82 -1.48 -6.16
C MET A 166 -22.97 -1.45 -7.68
N SER A 167 -23.99 -0.75 -8.18
CA SER A 167 -24.14 -0.52 -9.62
C SER A 167 -23.03 0.39 -10.14
N ILE A 168 -22.42 -0.01 -11.24
CA ILE A 168 -21.40 0.74 -11.97
C ILE A 168 -21.88 1.05 -13.38
N ARG A 169 -21.31 2.08 -13.99
CA ARG A 169 -21.64 2.43 -15.37
C ARG A 169 -21.09 1.35 -16.30
N ARG A 170 -21.96 0.77 -17.14
CA ARG A 170 -21.56 -0.13 -18.23
C ARG A 170 -20.74 0.64 -19.25
N GLN A 171 -19.43 0.48 -19.19
CA GLN A 171 -18.48 1.16 -20.07
C GLN A 171 -17.16 0.40 -20.09
N THR A 172 -16.49 0.41 -21.23
CA THR A 172 -15.11 -0.07 -21.35
C THR A 172 -14.14 1.11 -21.42
N GLU A 173 -12.99 0.97 -20.77
CA GLU A 173 -11.93 1.98 -20.78
C GLU A 173 -10.58 1.33 -21.04
N LEU A 174 -9.72 2.01 -21.81
CA LEU A 174 -8.35 1.56 -22.06
C LEU A 174 -7.43 2.16 -21.00
N ASP A 175 -6.99 1.36 -20.05
CA ASP A 175 -6.01 1.76 -19.04
C ASP A 175 -4.67 1.05 -19.28
N ASN A 176 -3.61 1.83 -19.50
CA ASN A 176 -2.25 1.33 -19.77
C ASN A 176 -2.15 0.24 -20.87
N GLY A 177 -3.03 0.30 -21.87
CA GLY A 177 -3.08 -0.68 -22.96
C GLY A 177 -3.89 -1.93 -22.66
N LYS A 178 -4.51 -2.04 -21.49
CA LYS A 178 -5.48 -3.08 -21.12
C LYS A 178 -6.90 -2.53 -21.22
N LEU A 179 -7.79 -3.27 -21.88
CA LEU A 179 -9.20 -2.94 -21.92
C LEU A 179 -9.87 -3.44 -20.63
N CYS A 180 -10.48 -2.51 -19.89
CA CYS A 180 -11.12 -2.75 -18.60
C CYS A 180 -12.64 -2.54 -18.72
N GLY A 181 -13.42 -3.10 -17.78
CA GLY A 181 -14.89 -2.95 -17.71
C GLY A 181 -15.69 -4.23 -17.97
N TYR A 182 -15.01 -5.36 -18.18
CA TYR A 182 -15.64 -6.68 -18.33
C TYR A 182 -15.78 -7.39 -16.99
N ILE A 183 -16.51 -8.50 -16.97
CA ILE A 183 -16.60 -9.37 -15.79
C ILE A 183 -15.25 -10.05 -15.48
N ASP A 184 -14.94 -10.25 -14.20
CA ASP A 184 -13.62 -10.73 -13.74
C ASP A 184 -13.68 -12.02 -12.88
N TYR A 185 -14.80 -12.74 -12.87
CA TYR A 185 -15.00 -13.93 -12.01
C TYR A 185 -15.06 -15.27 -12.77
N VAL A 186 -14.81 -15.29 -14.08
CA VAL A 186 -14.90 -16.50 -14.92
C VAL A 186 -13.51 -17.10 -15.15
N THR A 187 -13.30 -18.33 -14.69
CA THR A 187 -12.01 -19.03 -14.74
C THR A 187 -11.74 -19.83 -16.02
N ASP A 188 -12.72 -20.12 -16.88
CA ASP A 188 -12.53 -21.14 -17.94
C ASP A 188 -13.30 -20.89 -19.25
N LEU A 189 -13.34 -19.66 -19.77
CA LEU A 189 -13.79 -19.47 -21.15
C LEU A 189 -12.87 -18.51 -21.88
N GLU A 190 -12.13 -19.06 -22.84
CA GLU A 190 -11.63 -18.40 -24.05
C GLU A 190 -12.81 -17.88 -24.91
N SER A 191 -13.76 -17.19 -24.30
CA SER A 191 -14.86 -16.54 -25.03
C SER A 191 -14.35 -15.24 -25.64
N PRO A 192 -14.57 -15.01 -26.94
CA PRO A 192 -14.07 -13.83 -27.63
C PRO A 192 -14.71 -12.51 -27.13
N GLU A 193 -15.82 -12.57 -26.39
CA GLU A 193 -16.54 -11.40 -25.86
C GLU A 193 -17.04 -11.66 -24.43
N LEU A 194 -16.27 -11.22 -23.43
CA LEU A 194 -16.76 -11.16 -22.05
C LEU A 194 -17.87 -10.08 -21.97
N PRO A 195 -18.94 -10.29 -21.19
CA PRO A 195 -19.96 -9.26 -20.99
C PRO A 195 -19.40 -8.05 -20.23
N ILE A 196 -19.94 -6.87 -20.56
CA ILE A 196 -19.61 -5.63 -19.87
C ILE A 196 -20.29 -5.63 -18.50
N SER A 197 -19.49 -5.49 -17.45
CA SER A 197 -19.95 -5.42 -16.07
C SER A 197 -20.93 -4.27 -15.83
N ASN A 198 -21.95 -4.52 -15.01
CA ASN A 198 -22.94 -3.52 -14.57
C ASN A 198 -22.89 -3.28 -13.07
N ASN A 199 -22.26 -4.18 -12.32
CA ASN A 199 -22.17 -4.11 -10.87
C ASN A 199 -20.76 -4.50 -10.40
N ALA A 200 -20.38 -4.03 -9.22
CA ALA A 200 -19.19 -4.47 -8.50
C ALA A 200 -19.61 -5.10 -7.17
N LEU A 201 -19.28 -6.38 -6.98
CA LEU A 201 -19.45 -7.08 -5.72
C LEU A 201 -18.24 -6.79 -4.84
N THR A 202 -18.45 -6.17 -3.69
CA THR A 202 -17.38 -5.75 -2.78
C THR A 202 -17.36 -6.59 -1.51
N PHE A 203 -16.16 -6.87 -1.00
CA PHE A 203 -15.93 -7.58 0.25
C PHE A 203 -15.12 -6.69 1.18
N MET A 204 -15.68 -6.37 2.33
CA MET A 204 -15.04 -5.55 3.35
C MET A 204 -14.99 -6.28 4.68
N VAL A 205 -13.88 -6.14 5.39
CA VAL A 205 -13.72 -6.71 6.72
C VAL A 205 -13.81 -5.59 7.73
N ASN A 206 -14.72 -5.74 8.69
CA ASN A 206 -14.87 -4.85 9.82
C ASN A 206 -14.41 -5.56 11.10
N ALA A 207 -13.52 -4.94 11.87
CA ALA A 207 -13.14 -5.48 13.16
C ALA A 207 -14.28 -5.31 14.16
N VAL A 208 -14.64 -6.39 14.84
CA VAL A 208 -15.66 -6.36 15.92
C VAL A 208 -15.02 -5.83 17.20
N ASN A 209 -13.80 -6.27 17.50
CA ASN A 209 -13.05 -5.89 18.69
C ASN A 209 -11.99 -4.81 18.40
N GLY A 210 -12.18 -4.00 17.36
CA GLY A 210 -11.30 -2.90 16.98
C GLY A 210 -12.01 -1.86 16.14
N ASN A 211 -11.44 -0.66 16.04
CA ASN A 211 -12.02 0.43 15.26
C ASN A 211 -11.33 0.57 13.90
N TRP A 212 -11.53 -0.40 13.01
CA TRP A 212 -11.06 -0.32 11.63
C TRP A 212 -11.87 -1.22 10.70
N LYS A 213 -11.92 -0.81 9.45
CA LYS A 213 -12.48 -1.58 8.33
C LYS A 213 -11.55 -1.50 7.12
N ILE A 214 -11.49 -2.55 6.33
CA ILE A 214 -10.67 -2.59 5.11
C ILE A 214 -11.37 -3.40 4.01
N PRO A 215 -11.50 -2.87 2.78
CA PRO A 215 -11.89 -3.67 1.64
C PRO A 215 -10.80 -4.71 1.33
N ILE A 216 -11.19 -5.97 1.19
CA ILE A 216 -10.28 -7.08 0.91
C ILE A 216 -10.43 -7.64 -0.50
N ALA A 217 -11.55 -7.38 -1.16
CA ALA A 217 -11.77 -7.79 -2.54
C ALA A 217 -12.87 -6.97 -3.19
N TYR A 218 -12.83 -6.93 -4.52
CA TYR A 218 -13.98 -6.56 -5.33
C TYR A 218 -13.96 -7.34 -6.64
N PHE A 219 -15.13 -7.63 -7.20
CA PHE A 219 -15.26 -8.33 -8.48
C PHE A 219 -16.22 -7.57 -9.38
N LEU A 220 -15.86 -7.37 -10.64
CA LEU A 220 -16.77 -6.83 -11.64
C LEU A 220 -17.68 -7.95 -12.15
N ILE A 221 -18.99 -7.73 -12.10
CA ILE A 221 -20.01 -8.74 -12.37
C ILE A 221 -21.09 -8.24 -13.33
N ASP A 222 -21.78 -9.17 -13.97
CA ASP A 222 -23.04 -8.95 -14.71
C ASP A 222 -24.13 -9.86 -14.12
N GLY A 223 -24.35 -9.68 -12.82
CA GLY A 223 -25.06 -10.62 -11.96
C GLY A 223 -24.21 -11.83 -11.54
N LEU A 224 -24.62 -12.48 -10.46
CA LEU A 224 -24.07 -13.76 -10.00
C LEU A 224 -25.21 -14.65 -9.51
N ASN A 225 -25.09 -15.95 -9.74
CA ASN A 225 -26.00 -16.90 -9.11
C ASN A 225 -25.60 -17.13 -7.63
N ALA A 226 -26.50 -17.75 -6.87
CA ALA A 226 -26.29 -17.96 -5.43
C ALA A 226 -25.07 -18.84 -5.13
N ILE A 227 -24.78 -19.82 -5.99
CA ILE A 227 -23.65 -20.75 -5.84
C ILE A 227 -22.32 -20.02 -6.06
N GLU A 228 -22.21 -19.23 -7.13
CA GLU A 228 -21.02 -18.43 -7.44
C GLU A 228 -20.71 -17.45 -6.32
N ARG A 229 -21.73 -16.71 -5.84
CA ARG A 229 -21.57 -15.79 -4.71
C ARG A 229 -21.15 -16.54 -3.45
N THR A 230 -21.76 -17.68 -3.16
CA THR A 230 -21.38 -18.55 -2.02
C THR A 230 -19.92 -19.00 -2.10
N ASN A 231 -19.43 -19.36 -3.30
CA ASN A 231 -18.04 -19.75 -3.49
C ASN A 231 -17.06 -18.60 -3.21
N LEU A 232 -17.37 -17.38 -3.66
CA LEU A 232 -16.56 -16.19 -3.34
C LEU A 232 -16.55 -15.90 -1.84
N ILE A 233 -17.67 -16.08 -1.14
CA ILE A 233 -17.78 -15.90 0.32
C ILE A 233 -16.90 -16.92 1.05
N LYS A 234 -17.01 -18.20 0.69
CA LYS A 234 -16.18 -19.26 1.26
C LYS A 234 -14.71 -18.94 1.05
N LYS A 235 -14.31 -18.52 -0.15
CA LYS A 235 -12.94 -18.12 -0.45
C LYS A 235 -12.46 -16.92 0.36
N ALA A 236 -13.33 -15.93 0.57
CA ALA A 236 -13.02 -14.79 1.43
C ALA A 236 -12.77 -15.20 2.89
N LEU A 237 -13.60 -16.11 3.43
CA LEU A 237 -13.42 -16.66 4.78
C LEU A 237 -12.15 -17.51 4.89
N GLU A 238 -11.83 -18.31 3.88
CA GLU A 238 -10.56 -19.05 3.80
C GLU A 238 -9.36 -18.11 3.87
N TYR A 239 -9.32 -17.07 3.02
CA TYR A 239 -8.24 -16.10 3.05
C TYR A 239 -8.15 -15.35 4.39
N LEU A 240 -9.28 -15.02 5.01
CA LEU A 240 -9.28 -14.40 6.33
C LEU A 240 -8.69 -15.32 7.40
N HIS A 241 -9.07 -16.60 7.37
CA HIS A 241 -8.51 -17.60 8.27
C HIS A 241 -6.98 -17.72 8.11
N GLU A 242 -6.47 -17.72 6.88
CA GLU A 242 -5.03 -17.76 6.59
C GLU A 242 -4.26 -16.55 7.14
N THR A 243 -4.92 -15.39 7.31
CA THR A 243 -4.29 -14.22 7.96
C THR A 243 -4.16 -14.36 9.48
N GLY A 244 -4.86 -15.33 10.11
CA GLY A 244 -4.93 -15.49 11.56
C GLY A 244 -6.05 -14.67 12.23
N ILE A 245 -6.94 -14.05 11.43
CA ILE A 245 -8.11 -13.33 11.93
C ILE A 245 -9.30 -14.29 11.99
N LYS A 246 -10.13 -14.17 13.04
CA LYS A 246 -11.34 -14.96 13.22
C LYS A 246 -12.56 -14.24 12.63
N GLY A 247 -13.07 -14.75 11.51
CA GLY A 247 -14.34 -14.30 10.91
C GLY A 247 -15.53 -14.97 11.60
N VAL A 248 -16.31 -14.21 12.37
CA VAL A 248 -17.44 -14.74 13.17
C VAL A 248 -18.80 -14.36 12.61
N ALA A 249 -18.84 -13.40 11.69
CA ALA A 249 -20.07 -12.88 11.16
C ALA A 249 -19.96 -12.54 9.67
N LEU A 250 -21.09 -12.63 8.98
CA LEU A 250 -21.32 -12.21 7.60
C LEU A 250 -22.49 -11.22 7.60
N THR A 251 -22.34 -10.10 6.91
CA THR A 251 -23.39 -9.09 6.72
C THR A 251 -23.63 -8.79 5.25
N PHE A 252 -24.89 -8.70 4.87
CA PHE A 252 -25.35 -8.31 3.54
C PHE A 252 -26.75 -7.68 3.62
N ASP A 253 -27.23 -7.07 2.53
CA ASP A 253 -28.56 -6.48 2.45
C ASP A 253 -29.71 -7.52 2.40
N GLY A 254 -30.94 -7.06 2.61
CA GLY A 254 -32.13 -7.90 2.63
C GLY A 254 -32.63 -8.40 1.26
N LEU A 255 -31.81 -8.44 0.20
CA LEU A 255 -32.27 -8.88 -1.12
C LEU A 255 -32.49 -10.40 -1.19
N LEU A 256 -33.52 -10.84 -1.94
CA LEU A 256 -33.86 -12.26 -2.12
C LEU A 256 -32.69 -13.12 -2.62
N CYS A 257 -31.79 -12.55 -3.43
CA CYS A 257 -30.59 -13.25 -3.89
C CYS A 257 -29.65 -13.59 -2.73
N ASN A 258 -29.53 -12.73 -1.72
CA ASN A 258 -28.72 -12.94 -0.52
C ASN A 258 -29.36 -13.93 0.46
N PHE A 259 -30.70 -14.01 0.51
CA PHE A 259 -31.37 -15.10 1.23
C PHE A 259 -31.03 -16.48 0.64
N LYS A 260 -31.02 -16.60 -0.70
CA LYS A 260 -30.58 -17.84 -1.37
C LYS A 260 -29.14 -18.19 -1.03
N VAL A 261 -28.25 -17.21 -0.96
CA VAL A 261 -26.85 -17.40 -0.53
C VAL A 261 -26.77 -17.91 0.91
N GLY A 262 -27.57 -17.37 1.82
CA GLY A 262 -27.67 -17.89 3.19
C GLY A 262 -28.05 -19.38 3.21
N ASN A 263 -29.04 -19.76 2.40
CA ASN A 263 -29.46 -21.16 2.26
C ASN A 263 -28.35 -22.06 1.68
N GLU A 264 -27.64 -21.61 0.65
CA GLU A 264 -26.49 -22.33 0.05
C GLU A 264 -25.30 -22.46 1.01
N LEU A 265 -25.13 -21.53 1.94
CA LEU A 265 -24.15 -21.63 3.03
C LEU A 265 -24.57 -22.64 4.11
N GLY A 266 -25.85 -22.98 4.20
CA GLY A 266 -26.42 -23.88 5.21
C GLY A 266 -27.10 -23.18 6.39
N ALA A 267 -27.35 -21.88 6.26
CA ALA A 267 -28.26 -21.12 7.11
C ALA A 267 -29.71 -21.25 6.62
N ARG A 268 -30.68 -20.84 7.43
CA ARG A 268 -32.09 -20.72 7.05
C ARG A 268 -32.59 -19.39 7.60
N LEU A 269 -32.79 -18.41 6.74
CA LEU A 269 -33.14 -17.03 7.12
C LEU A 269 -34.66 -16.76 7.10
N GLU A 270 -35.46 -17.81 7.02
CA GLU A 270 -36.92 -17.76 7.05
C GLU A 270 -37.42 -17.68 8.50
N ALA A 271 -38.55 -17.00 8.72
CA ALA A 271 -39.09 -16.74 10.06
C ALA A 271 -39.46 -18.02 10.83
N VAL A 272 -39.87 -19.07 10.12
CA VAL A 272 -40.24 -20.36 10.70
C VAL A 272 -39.01 -21.27 10.63
N ASN A 273 -38.36 -21.50 11.78
CA ASN A 273 -37.09 -22.25 11.92
C ASN A 273 -35.82 -21.48 11.49
N LEU A 274 -35.71 -20.23 11.95
CA LEU A 274 -34.52 -19.40 11.77
C LEU A 274 -33.25 -20.13 12.28
N LYS A 275 -32.33 -20.39 11.35
CA LYS A 275 -30.96 -20.80 11.63
C LYS A 275 -30.05 -19.73 11.02
N SER A 276 -29.70 -18.73 11.82
CA SER A 276 -28.88 -17.59 11.37
C SER A 276 -27.38 -17.90 11.31
N THR A 277 -26.97 -19.17 11.35
CA THR A 277 -25.56 -19.57 11.35
C THR A 277 -25.27 -20.62 10.28
N PHE A 278 -24.01 -20.61 9.81
CA PHE A 278 -23.46 -21.63 8.93
C PHE A 278 -22.03 -22.00 9.35
N PRO A 279 -21.56 -23.22 9.05
CA PRO A 279 -20.21 -23.64 9.44
C PRO A 279 -19.14 -22.93 8.60
N HIS A 280 -18.11 -22.41 9.26
CA HIS A 280 -16.93 -21.84 8.62
C HIS A 280 -16.23 -22.89 7.73
N PRO A 281 -15.82 -22.55 6.49
CA PRO A 281 -15.32 -23.54 5.52
C PRO A 281 -14.06 -24.30 5.98
N ILE A 282 -13.20 -23.66 6.78
CA ILE A 282 -11.98 -24.29 7.35
C ILE A 282 -12.18 -24.88 8.75
N THR A 283 -12.66 -24.09 9.71
CA THR A 283 -12.70 -24.49 11.13
C THR A 283 -13.96 -25.24 11.53
N GLY A 284 -15.04 -25.16 10.74
CA GLY A 284 -16.36 -25.68 11.09
C GLY A 284 -17.08 -24.91 12.20
N GLU A 285 -16.47 -23.87 12.77
CA GLU A 285 -17.12 -23.01 13.77
C GLU A 285 -18.29 -22.24 13.16
N ASP A 286 -19.30 -21.91 13.97
CA ASP A 286 -20.45 -21.15 13.49
C ASP A 286 -20.09 -19.70 13.12
N VAL A 287 -20.49 -19.31 11.91
CA VAL A 287 -20.48 -17.93 11.41
C VAL A 287 -21.91 -17.41 11.39
N CYS A 288 -22.17 -16.30 12.08
CA CYS A 288 -23.49 -15.68 12.16
C CYS A 288 -23.79 -14.82 10.93
N ILE A 289 -25.01 -14.86 10.42
CA ILE A 289 -25.50 -13.96 9.38
C ILE A 289 -26.31 -12.84 10.03
N PHE A 290 -25.95 -11.60 9.71
CA PHE A 290 -26.71 -10.40 10.03
C PHE A 290 -27.20 -9.75 8.74
N LEU A 291 -28.45 -9.31 8.72
CA LEU A 291 -28.95 -8.45 7.66
C LEU A 291 -28.62 -7.00 8.01
N ASP A 292 -28.26 -6.20 7.01
CA ASP A 292 -28.18 -4.74 7.17
C ASP A 292 -29.58 -4.22 7.56
N PRO A 293 -29.73 -3.49 8.68
CA PRO A 293 -31.03 -3.08 9.23
C PRO A 293 -31.79 -2.03 8.41
#